data_AF-A0A3B9I7E1-F1
#
_entry.id   AF-A0A3B9I7E1-F1
#
_cell.length_a   1.000
_cell.length_b   1.000
_cell.length_c   1.000
_cell.angle_alpha   90.00
_cell.angle_beta   90.00
_cell.angle_gamma   90.00
#
_symmetry.space_group_name_H-M   'P 1'
#
loop_
_entity.id
_entity.type
_entity.pdbx_description
1 polymer ?
#
loop_
_entity_poly.entity_id
_entity_poly.type
_entity_poly.pdbx_seq_one_letter_code
_entity_poly.pdbx_strand_id
1 'polypeptide(L)'
;TIVKIVALATFMPIVAGMGGNAGTQTLTLIIRGIALGELTLENHKEILIKESVIGIIDGLFLGLIVAGLGYFWVQNAYFGLVIGVAMFLNLFVAAISGFFIPIMLRKIGVDPALASAVFVTTVTDVLGFFFFLGFATLMISFLV
;
A
#
# COMPACT_ATOMS: atom_id res chain seq x y z
N THR A 1 -17.47 5.93 11.64
CA THR A 1 -16.60 4.83 12.13
C THR A 1 -15.58 5.32 13.14
N ILE A 2 -14.71 6.28 12.82
CA ILE A 2 -13.65 6.77 13.75
C ILE A 2 -14.18 7.25 15.12
N VAL A 3 -15.27 8.01 15.18
CA VAL A 3 -15.85 8.48 16.46
C VAL A 3 -16.31 7.31 17.36
N LYS A 4 -16.66 6.18 16.75
CA LYS A 4 -17.07 4.97 17.50
C LYS A 4 -15.88 4.14 17.97
N ILE A 5 -14.74 4.23 17.27
CA ILE A 5 -13.53 3.45 17.57
C ILE A 5 -12.32 4.40 17.43
N VAL A 6 -12.07 5.17 18.49
CA VAL A 6 -10.98 6.16 18.52
C VAL A 6 -9.62 5.51 18.25
N ALA A 7 -9.45 4.25 18.66
CA ALA A 7 -8.24 3.46 18.40
C ALA A 7 -7.91 3.31 16.91
N LEU A 8 -8.86 3.42 15.98
CA LEU A 8 -8.54 3.42 14.54
C LEU A 8 -7.62 4.57 14.18
N ALA A 9 -7.76 5.73 14.85
CA ALA A 9 -6.96 6.90 14.53
C ALA A 9 -5.48 6.77 14.88
N THR A 10 -5.12 5.95 15.87
CA THR A 10 -3.71 5.72 16.23
C THR A 10 -2.98 4.85 15.21
N PHE A 11 -3.70 4.00 14.48
CA PHE A 11 -3.12 3.11 13.46
C PHE A 11 -3.17 3.68 12.04
N MET A 12 -3.98 4.73 11.80
CA MET A 12 -4.08 5.39 10.49
C MET A 12 -2.72 5.81 9.91
N PRO A 13 -1.83 6.49 10.65
CA PRO A 13 -0.53 6.92 10.10
C PRO A 13 0.37 5.77 9.69
N ILE A 14 0.26 4.63 10.38
CA ILE A 14 1.08 3.44 10.11
C ILE A 14 0.65 2.84 8.77
N VAL A 15 -0.65 2.64 8.56
CA VAL A 15 -1.19 2.06 7.32
C VAL A 15 -0.88 2.96 6.12
N ALA A 16 -1.16 4.25 6.23
CA ALA A 16 -0.92 5.21 5.14
C ALA A 16 0.60 5.36 4.86
N GLY A 17 1.41 5.57 5.90
CA GLY A 17 2.84 5.78 5.76
C GLY A 17 3.58 4.57 5.18
N MET A 18 3.23 3.35 5.59
CA MET A 18 3.85 2.14 5.04
C MET A 18 3.48 1.93 3.57
N GLY A 19 2.24 2.25 3.18
CA GLY A 19 1.83 2.25 1.78
C GLY A 19 2.68 3.20 0.93
N GLY A 20 2.83 4.45 1.36
CA GLY A 20 3.66 5.44 0.65
C GLY A 20 5.13 5.02 0.54
N ASN A 21 5.69 4.43 1.59
CA ASN A 21 7.07 3.94 1.60
C ASN A 21 7.28 2.77 0.61
N ALA A 22 6.42 1.76 0.64
CA ALA A 22 6.50 0.62 -0.27
C ALA A 22 6.27 1.03 -1.73
N GLY A 23 5.34 1.96 -1.96
CA GLY A 23 5.07 2.53 -3.27
C GLY A 23 6.29 3.29 -3.79
N THR A 24 6.94 4.09 -2.95
CA THR A 24 8.17 4.82 -3.29
C THR A 24 9.34 3.88 -3.59
N GLN A 25 9.46 2.77 -2.85
CA GLN A 25 10.49 1.77 -3.14
C GLN A 25 10.31 1.17 -4.54
N THR A 26 9.10 0.71 -4.85
CA THR A 26 8.79 0.13 -6.17
C THR A 26 8.98 1.17 -7.27
N LEU A 27 8.46 2.38 -7.05
CA LEU A 27 8.63 3.54 -7.90
C LEU A 27 10.10 3.79 -8.29
N THR A 28 10.99 3.85 -7.29
CA THR A 28 12.42 4.13 -7.52
C THR A 28 13.06 3.05 -8.38
N LEU A 29 12.74 1.77 -8.14
CA LEU A 29 13.25 0.66 -8.95
C LEU A 29 12.81 0.79 -10.42
N ILE A 30 11.56 1.18 -10.64
CA ILE A 30 10.98 1.28 -11.98
C ILE A 30 11.49 2.50 -12.74
N ILE A 31 11.61 3.66 -12.09
CA ILE A 31 12.24 4.85 -12.69
C ILE A 31 13.69 4.53 -13.06
N ARG A 32 14.43 3.87 -12.17
CA ARG A 32 15.81 3.45 -12.45
C ARG A 32 15.88 2.49 -13.65
N GLY A 33 15.01 1.48 -13.68
CA GLY A 33 14.94 0.53 -14.79
C GLY A 33 14.59 1.20 -16.13
N ILE A 34 13.71 2.21 -16.10
CA ILE A 34 13.40 3.05 -17.27
C ILE A 34 14.64 3.84 -17.72
N ALA A 35 15.35 4.48 -16.79
CA ALA A 35 16.49 5.34 -17.09
C ALA A 35 17.72 4.56 -17.59
N LEU A 36 17.95 3.36 -17.05
CA LEU A 36 19.04 2.47 -17.47
C LEU A 36 18.71 1.65 -18.73
N GLY A 37 17.48 1.72 -19.24
CA GLY A 37 17.03 0.91 -20.37
C GLY A 37 16.82 -0.58 -20.03
N GLU A 38 16.86 -0.92 -18.74
CA GLU A 38 16.63 -2.28 -18.24
C GLU A 38 15.15 -2.67 -18.32
N LEU A 39 14.23 -1.72 -18.33
CA LEU A 39 12.79 -1.98 -18.47
C LEU A 39 12.37 -1.91 -19.95
N THR A 40 12.15 -3.07 -20.55
CA THR A 40 11.78 -3.25 -21.96
C THR A 40 10.34 -3.78 -22.10
N LEU A 41 9.82 -3.75 -23.33
CA LEU A 41 8.51 -4.36 -23.62
C LEU A 41 8.49 -5.88 -23.44
N GLU A 42 9.64 -6.55 -23.41
CA GLU A 42 9.70 -8.00 -23.22
C GLU A 42 9.68 -8.41 -21.74
N ASN A 43 10.34 -7.63 -20.86
CA ASN A 43 10.48 -8.00 -19.45
C ASN A 43 9.50 -7.29 -18.49
N HIS A 44 8.68 -6.33 -18.96
CA HIS A 44 7.75 -5.62 -18.10
C HIS A 44 6.79 -6.54 -17.32
N LYS A 45 6.40 -7.69 -17.90
CA LYS A 45 5.53 -8.66 -17.22
C LYS A 45 6.25 -9.38 -16.08
N GLU A 46 7.49 -9.78 -16.30
CA GLU A 46 8.31 -10.45 -15.28
C GLU A 46 8.56 -9.51 -14.09
N ILE A 47 8.89 -8.24 -14.38
CA ILE A 47 9.08 -7.22 -13.36
C ILE A 47 7.77 -6.97 -12.60
N LEU A 48 6.63 -6.84 -13.29
CA LEU A 48 5.33 -6.70 -12.64
C LEU A 48 5.02 -7.87 -11.70
N ILE A 49 5.26 -9.11 -12.13
CA ILE A 49 5.04 -10.31 -11.30
C ILE A 49 5.95 -10.27 -10.08
N LYS A 50 7.24 -9.97 -10.28
CA LYS A 50 8.22 -9.87 -9.19
C LYS A 50 7.79 -8.84 -8.15
N GLU A 51 7.45 -7.62 -8.57
CA GLU A 51 7.02 -6.55 -7.64
C GLU A 51 5.67 -6.88 -6.98
N SER A 52 4.75 -7.56 -7.70
CA SER A 52 3.49 -8.04 -7.11
C SER A 52 3.74 -9.08 -6.02
N VAL A 53 4.67 -10.00 -6.24
CA VAL A 53 5.06 -11.02 -5.24
C VAL A 53 5.72 -10.37 -4.03
N ILE A 54 6.63 -9.41 -4.24
CA ILE A 54 7.25 -8.63 -3.16
C ILE A 54 6.15 -7.92 -2.34
N GLY A 55 5.21 -7.24 -3.00
CA GLY A 55 4.09 -6.56 -2.34
C GLY A 55 3.18 -7.51 -1.55
N ILE A 56 2.97 -8.74 -2.02
CA ILE A 56 2.21 -9.77 -1.28
C ILE A 56 3.00 -10.22 -0.03
N ILE A 57 4.29 -10.50 -0.18
CA ILE A 57 5.15 -10.96 0.93
C ILE A 57 5.25 -9.88 2.00
N ASP A 58 5.56 -8.65 1.60
CA ASP A 58 5.64 -7.49 2.50
C ASP A 58 4.28 -7.20 3.13
N GLY A 59 3.21 -7.27 2.35
CA GLY A 59 1.84 -7.13 2.81
C GLY A 59 1.48 -8.13 3.89
N LEU A 60 1.81 -9.41 3.69
CA LEU A 60 1.52 -10.47 4.67
C LEU A 60 2.37 -10.28 5.92
N PHE A 61 3.67 -10.04 5.76
CA PHE A 61 4.59 -9.89 6.88
C PHE A 61 4.23 -8.68 7.76
N LEU A 62 4.12 -7.49 7.15
CA LEU A 62 3.77 -6.27 7.87
C LEU A 62 2.30 -6.28 8.34
N GLY A 63 1.40 -6.87 7.57
CA GLY A 63 0.01 -7.06 7.96
C GLY A 63 -0.13 -7.91 9.23
N LEU A 64 0.62 -9.01 9.34
CA LEU A 64 0.64 -9.84 10.54
C LEU A 64 1.23 -9.11 11.76
N ILE A 65 2.32 -8.36 11.57
CA ILE A 65 2.93 -7.56 12.63
C ILE A 65 1.92 -6.52 13.14
N VAL A 66 1.32 -5.76 12.24
CA VAL A 66 0.35 -4.72 12.61
C VAL A 66 -0.90 -5.33 13.22
N ALA A 67 -1.40 -6.46 12.72
CA ALA A 67 -2.51 -7.19 13.34
C ALA A 67 -2.21 -7.59 14.78
N GLY A 68 -1.01 -8.14 15.03
CA GLY A 68 -0.56 -8.47 16.38
C GLY A 68 -0.52 -7.24 17.28
N LEU A 69 0.09 -6.15 16.82
CA LEU A 69 0.14 -4.89 17.57
C LEU A 69 -1.26 -4.34 17.87
N GLY A 70 -2.18 -4.38 16.91
CA GLY A 70 -3.58 -3.95 17.10
C GLY A 70 -4.30 -4.80 18.13
N TYR A 71 -4.12 -6.11 18.08
CA TYR A 71 -4.67 -7.02 19.09
C TYR A 71 -4.12 -6.70 20.48
N PHE A 72 -2.80 -6.57 20.64
CA PHE A 72 -2.21 -6.25 21.94
C PHE A 72 -2.62 -4.87 22.46
N TRP A 73 -2.86 -3.90 21.57
CA TRP A 73 -3.23 -2.54 21.96
C TRP A 73 -4.70 -2.42 22.37
N VAL A 74 -5.61 -2.98 21.58
CA VAL A 74 -7.07 -2.83 21.76
C VAL A 74 -7.69 -4.03 22.50
N GLN A 75 -6.92 -5.11 22.70
CA GLN A 75 -7.38 -6.37 23.27
C GLN A 75 -8.59 -6.97 22.51
N ASN A 76 -8.69 -6.68 21.20
CA ASN A 76 -9.75 -7.16 20.32
C ASN A 76 -9.13 -7.77 19.05
N ALA A 77 -9.37 -9.07 18.84
CA ALA A 77 -8.82 -9.81 17.69
C ALA A 77 -9.37 -9.33 16.34
N TYR A 78 -10.64 -8.88 16.29
CA TYR A 78 -11.24 -8.31 15.08
C TYR A 78 -10.60 -6.97 14.72
N PHE A 79 -10.20 -6.17 15.72
CA PHE A 79 -9.45 -4.95 15.47
C PHE A 79 -8.11 -5.26 14.80
N GLY A 80 -7.36 -6.21 15.36
CA GLY A 80 -6.11 -6.70 14.77
C GLY A 80 -6.30 -7.19 13.33
N LEU A 81 -7.31 -8.02 13.08
CA LEU A 81 -7.65 -8.51 11.74
C LEU A 81 -7.94 -7.35 10.76
N VAL A 82 -8.74 -6.37 11.19
CA VAL A 82 -9.13 -5.24 10.34
C VAL A 82 -7.91 -4.46 9.88
N ILE A 83 -7.02 -4.10 10.81
CA ILE A 83 -5.86 -3.28 10.47
C ILE A 83 -4.80 -4.09 9.69
N GLY A 84 -4.67 -5.39 9.96
CA GLY A 84 -3.75 -6.27 9.25
C GLY A 84 -4.14 -6.48 7.79
N VAL A 85 -5.44 -6.75 7.54
CA VAL A 85 -5.97 -6.89 6.17
C VAL A 85 -5.87 -5.57 5.42
N ALA A 86 -6.18 -4.45 6.07
CA ALA A 86 -6.04 -3.13 5.46
C ALA A 86 -4.59 -2.83 5.07
N MET A 87 -3.62 -3.15 5.94
CA MET A 87 -2.20 -3.02 5.66
C MET A 87 -1.76 -3.89 4.46
N PHE A 88 -2.17 -5.15 4.44
CA PHE A 88 -1.89 -6.06 3.33
C PHE A 88 -2.39 -5.50 1.99
N LEU A 89 -3.66 -5.07 1.93
CA LEU A 89 -4.24 -4.52 0.71
C LEU A 89 -3.57 -3.22 0.28
N ASN A 90 -3.22 -2.35 1.24
CA ASN A 90 -2.56 -1.09 0.93
C ASN A 90 -1.15 -1.31 0.35
N LEU A 91 -0.38 -2.23 0.93
CA LEU A 91 0.96 -2.56 0.44
C LEU A 91 0.94 -3.25 -0.92
N PHE A 92 -0.05 -4.11 -1.17
CA PHE A 92 -0.26 -4.69 -2.49
C PHE A 92 -0.55 -3.61 -3.54
N VAL A 93 -1.47 -2.68 -3.24
CA VAL A 93 -1.75 -1.53 -4.11
C VAL A 93 -0.54 -0.61 -4.28
N ALA A 94 0.27 -0.44 -3.24
CA ALA A 94 1.48 0.37 -3.31
C ALA A 94 2.48 -0.21 -4.32
N ALA A 95 2.72 -1.54 -4.30
CA ALA A 95 3.56 -2.20 -5.29
C ALA A 95 3.02 -2.04 -6.72
N ILE A 96 1.72 -2.28 -6.92
CA ILE A 96 1.08 -2.13 -8.23
C ILE A 96 1.16 -0.68 -8.74
N SER A 97 0.86 0.29 -7.88
CA SER A 97 0.88 1.70 -8.26
C SER A 97 2.30 2.22 -8.53
N GLY A 98 3.29 1.81 -7.71
CA GLY A 98 4.70 2.09 -7.94
C GLY A 98 5.24 1.52 -9.26
N PHE A 99 4.65 0.43 -9.76
CA PHE A 99 4.95 -0.11 -11.08
C PHE A 99 4.27 0.66 -12.22
N PHE A 100 2.96 0.82 -12.16
CA PHE A 100 2.20 1.35 -13.30
C PHE A 100 2.34 2.86 -13.48
N ILE A 101 2.44 3.64 -12.39
CA ILE A 101 2.43 5.11 -12.48
C ILE A 101 3.62 5.65 -13.29
N PRO A 102 4.89 5.24 -13.05
CA PRO A 102 6.02 5.70 -13.86
C PRO A 102 5.87 5.37 -15.35
N ILE A 103 5.38 4.17 -15.64
CA ILE A 103 5.20 3.67 -17.01
C ILE A 103 4.12 4.48 -17.72
N MET A 104 3.00 4.76 -17.06
CA MET A 104 1.92 5.57 -17.62
C MET A 104 2.39 7.01 -17.88
N LEU A 105 3.10 7.62 -16.93
CA LEU A 105 3.64 8.98 -17.09
C LEU A 105 4.62 9.07 -18.26
N ARG A 106 5.56 8.12 -18.36
CA ARG A 106 6.47 8.03 -19.52
C ARG A 106 5.70 7.91 -20.84
N LYS A 107 4.64 7.09 -20.87
CA LYS A 107 3.82 6.88 -22.08
C LYS A 107 3.10 8.15 -22.55
N ILE A 108 2.70 9.03 -21.63
CA ILE A 108 2.05 10.32 -21.95
C ILE A 108 3.06 11.47 -22.11
N GLY A 109 4.37 11.19 -22.08
CA GLY A 109 5.42 12.20 -22.28
C GLY A 109 5.74 13.04 -21.05
N VAL A 110 5.29 12.64 -19.85
CA VAL A 110 5.62 13.31 -18.58
C VAL A 110 6.82 12.61 -17.94
N ASP A 111 7.75 13.39 -17.39
CA ASP A 111 8.91 12.85 -16.67
C ASP A 111 8.47 12.14 -15.37
N PRO A 112 8.61 10.80 -15.28
CA PRO A 112 8.21 10.07 -14.09
C PRO A 112 9.05 10.43 -12.85
N ALA A 113 10.32 10.85 -13.01
CA ALA A 113 11.18 11.20 -11.89
C ALA A 113 10.65 12.41 -11.09
N LEU A 114 9.94 13.31 -11.75
CA LEU A 114 9.40 14.53 -11.14
C LEU A 114 7.99 14.33 -10.56
N ALA A 115 7.14 13.54 -11.23
CA ALA A 115 5.71 13.49 -10.92
C ALA A 115 5.28 12.23 -10.16
N SER A 116 5.96 11.09 -10.33
CA SER A 116 5.40 9.81 -9.90
C SER A 116 5.24 9.67 -8.38
N ALA A 117 6.13 10.27 -7.57
CA ALA A 117 6.06 10.16 -6.10
C ALA A 117 4.75 10.74 -5.53
N VAL A 118 4.30 11.88 -6.07
CA VAL A 118 3.05 12.52 -5.65
C VAL A 118 1.85 11.64 -6.00
N PHE A 119 1.81 11.10 -7.22
CA PHE A 119 0.71 10.24 -7.66
C PHE A 119 0.67 8.92 -6.88
N VAL A 120 1.82 8.28 -6.66
CA VAL A 120 1.90 7.03 -5.88
C VAL A 120 1.37 7.26 -4.46
N THR A 121 1.90 8.29 -3.77
CA THR A 121 1.48 8.60 -2.40
C THR A 121 -0.02 8.93 -2.33
N THR A 122 -0.54 9.67 -3.31
CA THR A 122 -1.98 9.96 -3.39
C THR A 122 -2.81 8.70 -3.53
N VAL A 123 -2.40 7.77 -4.41
CA VAL A 123 -3.11 6.50 -4.61
C VAL A 123 -3.06 5.65 -3.34
N THR A 124 -1.92 5.56 -2.68
CA THR A 124 -1.78 4.78 -1.43
C THR A 124 -2.54 5.40 -0.26
N ASP A 125 -2.65 6.73 -0.19
CA ASP A 125 -3.44 7.38 0.85
C ASP A 125 -4.94 7.12 0.62
N VAL A 126 -5.44 7.36 -0.60
CA VAL A 126 -6.85 7.17 -0.94
C VAL A 126 -7.26 5.72 -0.75
N LEU A 127 -6.50 4.78 -1.32
CA LEU A 127 -6.84 3.36 -1.23
C LEU A 127 -6.54 2.78 0.15
N GLY A 128 -5.48 3.23 0.81
CA GLY A 128 -5.18 2.86 2.20
C GLY A 128 -6.30 3.24 3.15
N PHE A 129 -6.78 4.48 3.10
CA PHE A 129 -7.92 4.91 3.90
C PHE A 129 -9.21 4.19 3.50
N PHE A 130 -9.43 3.97 2.20
CA PHE A 130 -10.59 3.24 1.72
C PHE A 130 -10.63 1.81 2.27
N PHE A 131 -9.54 1.06 2.18
CA PHE A 131 -9.48 -0.30 2.73
C PHE A 131 -9.60 -0.29 4.26
N PHE A 132 -8.87 0.60 4.92
CA PHE A 132 -8.86 0.69 6.38
C PHE A 132 -10.23 1.03 6.96
N LEU A 133 -10.83 2.13 6.52
CA LEU A 133 -12.12 2.58 7.03
C LEU A 133 -13.28 1.76 6.45
N GLY A 134 -13.18 1.30 5.20
CA GLY A 134 -14.17 0.43 4.58
C GLY A 134 -14.29 -0.89 5.33
N PHE A 135 -13.16 -1.56 5.57
CA PHE A 135 -13.15 -2.84 6.28
C PHE A 135 -13.53 -2.70 7.75
N ALA A 136 -13.08 -1.63 8.43
CA ALA A 136 -13.54 -1.31 9.78
C ALA A 136 -15.05 -1.04 9.85
N THR A 137 -15.62 -0.43 8.81
CA THR A 137 -17.07 -0.18 8.75
C THR A 137 -17.85 -1.47 8.53
N LEU A 138 -17.35 -2.38 7.68
CA LEU A 138 -17.96 -3.71 7.49
C LEU A 138 -17.92 -4.55 8.77
N MET A 139 -16.86 -4.41 9.56
CA MET A 139 -16.65 -5.16 10.81
C MET A 139 -17.13 -4.43 12.07
N ILE A 140 -17.84 -3.31 11.94
CA ILE A 140 -18.14 -2.41 13.06
C ILE A 140 -18.87 -3.08 14.22
N SER A 141 -19.76 -4.05 13.95
CA SER A 141 -20.49 -4.80 14.98
C SER A 141 -19.60 -5.67 15.86
N PHE A 142 -18.41 -6.05 15.39
CA PHE A 142 -17.43 -6.84 16.15
C PHE A 142 -16.35 -5.98 16.83
N LEU A 143 -16.37 -4.67 16.56
CA LEU A 143 -15.38 -3.71 17.03
C LEU A 143 -15.89 -2.81 18.18
N VAL A 144 -17.21 -2.73 18.37
CA VAL A 144 -17.88 -1.96 19.43
C VAL A 144 -18.16 -2.84 20.63
#